data_AF-A0A8H7MEG9-F1
#
_entry.id   AF-A0A8H7MEG9-F1
#
_cell.length_a   1.000
_cell.length_b   1.000
_cell.length_c   1.000
_cell.angle_alpha   90.00
_cell.angle_beta   90.00
_cell.angle_gamma   90.00
#
_symmetry.space_group_name_H-M   'P 1'
#
loop_
_entity.id
_entity.type
_entity.pdbx_description
1 polymer ?
#
loop_
_entity_poly.entity_id
_entity_poly.type
_entity_poly.pdbx_seq_one_letter_code
_entity_poly.pdbx_strand_id
1 'polypeptide(L)'
;MTEPSNSSTEPQAEASSSSKATETCAQCSKTDVPLKACNKCHTTMYCGKDCQKAHFKTHKKVCASLAQEYVKNNEPKMASRSAPKSGDRSAGLQKWQFDT
;
A
#
# COMPACT_ATOMS: atom_id res chain seq x y z
N MET A 1 26.99 19.37 -49.54
CA MET A 1 25.59 18.93 -49.68
C MET A 1 25.61 17.42 -49.61
N THR A 2 25.12 16.85 -48.50
CA THR A 2 24.48 15.53 -48.34
C THR A 2 24.63 15.13 -46.87
N GLU A 3 23.70 15.61 -46.05
CA GLU A 3 23.38 15.01 -44.76
C GLU A 3 22.59 13.72 -45.03
N PRO A 4 22.93 12.58 -44.40
CA PRO A 4 22.04 11.43 -44.44
C PRO A 4 20.91 11.64 -43.42
N SER A 5 19.71 11.84 -43.97
CA SER A 5 18.43 11.57 -43.33
C SER A 5 18.36 10.10 -42.90
N ASN A 6 18.16 9.81 -41.62
CA ASN A 6 17.71 8.50 -41.17
C ASN A 6 16.39 8.62 -40.43
N SER A 7 15.33 8.41 -41.22
CA SER A 7 13.95 8.26 -40.82
C SER A 7 13.76 7.03 -39.91
N SER A 8 12.86 7.19 -38.94
CA SER A 8 11.95 6.19 -38.35
C SER A 8 12.47 4.77 -38.16
N THR A 9 12.57 4.35 -36.90
CA THR A 9 12.08 3.02 -36.49
C THR A 9 11.59 3.11 -35.05
N GLU A 10 10.27 3.24 -34.89
CA GLU A 10 9.55 2.78 -33.70
C GLU A 10 9.89 1.31 -33.44
N PRO A 11 10.06 0.91 -32.17
CA PRO A 11 9.72 -0.44 -31.78
C PRO A 11 8.36 -0.43 -31.09
N GLN A 12 7.33 -0.85 -31.84
CA GLN A 12 6.08 -1.32 -31.27
C GLN A 12 6.30 -2.63 -30.53
N ALA A 13 5.76 -2.63 -29.31
CA ALA A 13 5.20 -3.73 -28.55
C ALA A 13 5.37 -5.15 -29.12
N GLU A 14 5.97 -6.03 -28.33
CA GLU A 14 5.57 -7.43 -28.22
C GLU A 14 5.64 -7.89 -26.76
N ALA A 15 4.64 -8.69 -26.40
CA ALA A 15 4.16 -8.97 -25.06
C ALA A 15 5.16 -9.63 -24.09
N SER A 16 5.18 -9.14 -22.85
CA SER A 16 5.46 -9.96 -21.68
C SER A 16 4.46 -9.63 -20.59
N SER A 17 3.51 -10.54 -20.47
CA SER A 17 2.31 -10.49 -19.66
C SER A 17 2.63 -10.37 -18.17
N SER A 18 2.45 -9.17 -17.62
CA SER A 18 2.09 -9.00 -16.21
C SER A 18 1.31 -7.69 -16.12
N SER A 19 0.00 -7.82 -15.96
CA SER A 19 -0.97 -6.74 -15.96
C SER A 19 -0.73 -5.77 -14.81
N LYS A 20 0.29 -4.90 -14.91
CA LYS A 20 0.43 -3.73 -14.05
C LYS A 20 -0.67 -2.76 -14.46
N ALA A 21 -1.82 -2.91 -13.81
CA ALA A 21 -2.88 -1.92 -13.85
C ALA A 21 -2.25 -0.55 -13.62
N THR A 22 -2.47 0.38 -14.55
CA THR A 22 -2.04 1.76 -14.43
C THR A 22 -2.65 2.34 -13.16
N GLU A 23 -1.85 2.41 -12.10
CA GLU A 23 -2.29 2.88 -10.80
C GLU A 23 -2.65 4.37 -10.93
N THR A 24 -3.95 4.66 -10.98
CA THR A 24 -4.52 6.01 -11.10
C THR A 24 -5.15 6.41 -9.78
N CYS A 25 -5.21 7.71 -9.50
CA CYS A 25 -5.85 8.18 -8.27
C CYS A 25 -7.36 7.96 -8.36
N ALA A 26 -7.95 7.22 -7.41
CA ALA A 26 -9.39 6.93 -7.46
C ALA A 26 -10.30 8.16 -7.29
N GLN A 27 -9.76 9.32 -6.92
CA GLN A 27 -10.52 10.58 -6.81
C GLN A 27 -10.30 11.51 -8.01
N CYS A 28 -9.06 11.71 -8.44
CA CYS A 28 -8.71 12.70 -9.46
C CYS A 28 -8.13 12.11 -10.75
N SER A 29 -8.01 10.78 -10.82
CA SER A 29 -7.53 10.00 -11.96
C SER A 29 -6.14 10.37 -12.49
N LYS A 30 -5.36 11.14 -11.73
CA LYS A 30 -3.98 11.50 -12.06
C LYS A 30 -3.05 10.30 -11.92
N THR A 31 -2.12 10.18 -12.87
CA THR A 31 -1.03 9.18 -12.91
C THR A 31 0.35 9.81 -12.87
N ASP A 32 0.44 11.12 -13.11
CA ASP A 32 1.67 11.91 -13.14
C ASP A 32 2.32 12.13 -11.76
N VAL A 33 1.62 11.78 -10.68
CA VAL A 33 2.01 12.05 -9.30
C VAL A 33 2.21 10.75 -8.52
N PRO A 34 3.13 10.71 -7.54
CA PRO A 34 3.37 9.51 -6.75
C PRO A 34 2.12 9.12 -5.96
N LEU A 35 1.52 7.99 -6.32
CA LEU A 35 0.35 7.46 -5.66
C LEU A 35 0.73 6.66 -4.42
N LYS A 36 -0.12 6.73 -3.42
CA LYS A 36 0.00 5.98 -2.17
C LYS A 36 -1.22 5.10 -2.01
N ALA A 37 -0.98 3.85 -1.62
CA ALA A 37 -2.02 2.91 -1.27
C ALA A 37 -2.78 3.36 -0.02
N CYS A 38 -4.04 2.97 0.08
CA CYS A 38 -4.77 3.11 1.33
C CYS A 38 -4.11 2.30 2.44
N ASN A 39 -3.67 2.93 3.53
CA ASN A 39 -3.03 2.26 4.68
C ASN A 39 -3.85 1.14 5.36
N LYS A 40 -5.15 1.02 5.05
CA LYS A 40 -6.02 -0.03 5.62
C LYS A 40 -6.12 -1.24 4.72
N CYS A 41 -6.51 -1.02 3.46
CA CYS A 41 -6.80 -2.10 2.53
C CYS A 41 -5.72 -2.33 1.48
N HIS A 42 -4.83 -1.36 1.27
CA HIS A 42 -3.75 -1.39 0.27
C HIS A 42 -4.22 -1.62 -1.19
N THR A 43 -5.53 -1.67 -1.45
CA THR A 43 -6.10 -1.92 -2.78
C THR A 43 -6.28 -0.65 -3.61
N THR A 44 -6.77 0.43 -3.00
CA THR A 44 -7.07 1.68 -3.73
C THR A 44 -5.93 2.68 -3.60
N MET A 45 -5.55 3.30 -4.72
CA MET A 45 -4.46 4.27 -4.82
C MET A 45 -4.95 5.72 -4.82
N TYR A 46 -4.21 6.59 -4.14
CA TYR A 46 -4.51 8.02 -4.04
C TYR A 46 -3.22 8.83 -4.15
N CYS A 47 -3.25 9.95 -4.87
CA CYS A 47 -2.11 10.87 -4.93
C CYS A 47 -1.83 11.60 -3.60
N GLY A 48 -2.79 11.62 -2.68
CA GLY A 48 -2.64 12.31 -1.40
C GLY A 48 -3.79 12.05 -0.44
N LYS A 49 -3.61 12.50 0.81
CA LYS A 49 -4.61 12.35 1.89
C LYS A 49 -5.91 13.10 1.60
N ASP A 50 -5.84 14.20 0.87
CA ASP A 50 -7.01 14.99 0.51
C ASP A 50 -7.95 14.21 -0.41
N CYS A 51 -7.41 13.64 -1.49
CA CYS A 51 -8.12 12.76 -2.41
C CYS A 51 -8.69 11.51 -1.72
N GLN A 52 -7.93 10.91 -0.79
CA GLN A 52 -8.40 9.80 0.03
C GLN A 52 -9.59 10.21 0.89
N LYS A 53 -9.53 11.36 1.56
CA LYS A 53 -10.58 11.87 2.46
C LYS A 53 -11.85 12.25 1.70
N ALA A 54 -11.71 12.86 0.53
CA ALA A 54 -12.82 13.11 -0.38
C ALA A 54 -13.51 11.81 -0.83
N HIS A 55 -12.74 10.76 -1.14
CA HIS A 55 -13.28 9.45 -1.57
C HIS A 55 -13.73 8.59 -0.38
N PHE A 56 -13.41 8.96 0.87
CA PHE A 56 -13.56 8.08 2.03
C PHE A 56 -15.01 7.68 2.31
N LYS A 57 -15.98 8.54 2.03
CA LYS A 57 -17.41 8.25 2.29
C LYS A 57 -17.92 7.06 1.47
N THR A 58 -17.53 6.96 0.21
CA THR A 58 -17.85 5.83 -0.67
C THR A 58 -16.92 4.65 -0.41
N HIS A 59 -15.62 4.92 -0.28
CA HIS A 59 -14.59 3.90 -0.07
C HIS A 59 -14.76 3.13 1.25
N LYS A 60 -15.19 3.75 2.35
CA LYS A 60 -15.29 3.11 3.67
C LYS A 60 -16.11 1.81 3.65
N LYS A 61 -17.15 1.73 2.82
CA LYS A 61 -18.01 0.55 2.68
C LYS A 61 -17.26 -0.67 2.13
N VAL A 62 -16.36 -0.45 1.18
CA VAL A 62 -15.54 -1.49 0.56
C VAL A 62 -14.18 -1.66 1.23
N CYS A 63 -13.67 -0.61 1.88
CA CYS A 63 -12.36 -0.58 2.53
C CYS A 63 -12.22 -1.67 3.60
N ALA A 64 -13.29 -1.95 4.35
CA ALA A 64 -13.28 -2.99 5.37
C ALA A 64 -13.11 -4.39 4.77
N SER A 65 -13.89 -4.72 3.74
CA SER A 65 -13.80 -6.01 3.03
C SER A 65 -12.44 -6.17 2.36
N LEU A 66 -12.00 -5.16 1.62
CA LEU A 66 -10.70 -5.17 0.94
C LEU A 66 -9.53 -5.30 1.93
N ALA A 67 -9.64 -4.71 3.12
CA ALA A 67 -8.62 -4.87 4.17
C ALA A 67 -8.57 -6.31 4.71
N GLN A 68 -9.72 -6.96 4.89
CA GLN A 68 -9.74 -8.37 5.27
C GLN A 68 -9.13 -9.26 4.19
N GLU A 69 -9.45 -9.00 2.92
CA GLU A 69 -8.86 -9.71 1.78
C GLU A 69 -7.35 -9.49 1.70
N TYR A 70 -6.88 -8.26 1.91
CA TYR A 70 -5.45 -7.95 1.96
C TYR A 70 -4.75 -8.73 3.07
N VAL A 71 -5.30 -8.77 4.28
CA VAL A 71 -4.71 -9.54 5.39
C VAL A 71 -4.67 -11.05 5.08
N LYS A 72 -5.73 -11.58 4.46
CA LYS A 72 -5.80 -13.00 4.07
C LYS A 72 -4.75 -13.35 3.02
N ASN A 73 -4.57 -12.49 2.01
CA ASN A 73 -3.65 -12.73 0.91
C ASN A 73 -2.19 -12.43 1.29
N ASN A 74 -1.98 -11.38 2.07
CA ASN A 74 -0.67 -10.91 2.50
C ASN A 74 -0.33 -11.44 3.90
N GLU A 75 -0.63 -12.72 4.18
CA GLU A 75 -0.48 -13.37 5.49
C GLU A 75 0.75 -12.79 6.21
N PRO A 76 0.55 -11.85 7.15
CA PRO A 76 1.65 -11.48 7.99
C PRO A 76 1.86 -12.73 8.82
N LYS A 77 2.97 -13.44 8.59
CA LYS A 77 3.62 -14.21 9.65
C LYS A 77 3.91 -13.18 10.73
N MET A 78 2.91 -12.86 11.54
CA MET A 78 3.07 -12.32 12.87
C MET A 78 4.15 -13.21 13.44
N ALA A 79 5.34 -12.64 13.66
CA ALA A 79 6.39 -13.31 14.38
C ALA A 79 5.69 -13.86 15.61
N SER A 80 5.59 -15.20 15.68
CA SER A 80 4.87 -15.89 16.73
C SER A 80 5.34 -15.24 18.01
N ARG A 81 4.50 -14.42 18.63
CA ARG A 81 4.82 -13.86 19.93
C ARG A 81 4.82 -15.11 20.78
N SER A 82 6.01 -15.64 21.05
CA SER A 82 6.19 -16.81 21.90
C SER A 82 5.25 -16.64 23.08
N ALA A 83 4.38 -17.64 23.28
CA ALA A 83 3.41 -17.61 24.36
C ALA A 83 4.13 -17.15 25.64
N PRO A 84 3.58 -16.17 26.39
CA PRO A 84 4.22 -15.72 27.62
C PRO A 84 4.42 -16.95 28.49
N LYS A 85 5.69 -17.31 28.74
CA LYS A 85 6.08 -18.47 29.54
C LYS A 85 5.43 -18.25 30.90
N SER A 86 4.40 -19.03 31.20
CA SER A 86 3.72 -19.05 32.49
C SER A 86 4.71 -19.57 33.53
N GLY A 87 5.46 -18.64 34.11
CA GLY A 87 6.40 -18.86 35.20
C GLY A 87 6.56 -17.55 35.95
N ASP A 88 5.94 -17.51 37.13
CA ASP A 88 5.99 -16.49 38.19
C ASP A 88 5.85 -15.00 37.79
N ARG A 89 4.71 -14.40 38.15
CA ARG A 89 4.31 -13.03 37.80
C ARG A 89 4.83 -11.95 38.77
N SER A 90 5.91 -12.18 39.50
CA SER A 90 6.25 -11.32 40.66
C SER A 90 7.39 -10.31 40.45
N ALA A 91 8.09 -10.27 39.32
CA ALA A 91 9.34 -9.48 39.20
C ALA A 91 9.34 -8.32 38.17
N GLY A 92 8.20 -8.02 37.52
CA GLY A 92 8.21 -7.18 36.31
C GLY A 92 7.70 -5.73 36.42
N LEU A 93 6.88 -5.38 37.42
CA LEU A 93 6.00 -4.19 37.31
C LEU A 93 6.29 -3.04 38.30
N GLN A 94 7.28 -3.16 39.20
CA GLN A 94 7.42 -2.20 40.32
C GLN A 94 8.33 -0.99 40.07
N LYS A 95 8.99 -0.88 38.90
CA LYS A 95 9.91 0.23 38.59
C LYS A 95 9.35 1.23 37.57
N TRP A 96 8.25 1.89 37.94
CA TRP A 96 7.81 3.18 37.38
C TRP A 96 7.27 4.05 38.54
N GLN A 97 7.97 4.02 39.67
CA GLN A 97 7.67 4.88 40.81
C GLN A 97 8.76 5.95 40.88
N PHE A 98 8.35 7.14 40.42
CA PHE A 98 8.84 8.51 40.64
C PHE A 98 10.30 8.76 41.06
N ASP A 99 10.96 9.52 40.18
CA ASP A 99 12.10 10.41 40.44
C ASP A 99 11.63 11.55 41.39
N THR A 100 12.22 11.63 42.58
CA THR A 100 12.28 12.80 43.48
C THR A 100 13.63 12.78 44.20
#